data_AF-Q6CAC4-F1
#
_entry.id   AF-Q6CAC4-F1
#
_cell.length_a   1.000
_cell.length_b   1.000
_cell.length_c   1.000
_cell.angle_alpha   90.00
_cell.angle_beta   90.00
_cell.angle_gamma   90.00
#
_symmetry.space_group_name_H-M   'P 1'
#
loop_
_entity.id
_entity.type
_entity.pdbx_description
1 polymer ?
#
loop_
_entity_poly.entity_id
_entity_poly.type
_entity_poly.pdbx_seq_one_letter_code
_entity_poly.pdbx_strand_id
1 'polypeptide(L)'
;MTEKEATNGVANEAESPEIKEENMTTKGEAVAEPKSLTTTSLPFSSPLFQLLLAQKVYELGDKEETFARITNDINEHPLLLDQIPEIETSPISRDQCYQWYLEQLESEGLEQGKGQWIMQLAQSKYDKFVEQLESEIEQDGVDFIAKVGEIEEMSKQES
;
A
#
# COMPACT_ATOMS: atom_id res chain seq x y z
N MET A 1 8.83 54.60 -35.94
CA MET A 1 10.25 54.96 -36.16
C MET A 1 10.98 54.45 -34.93
N THR A 2 11.82 53.43 -34.94
CA THR A 2 12.64 52.73 -35.95
C THR A 2 13.07 51.44 -35.21
N GLU A 3 12.66 50.25 -35.67
CA GLU A 3 13.47 49.25 -36.40
C GLU A 3 14.78 48.74 -35.75
N LYS A 4 14.99 47.44 -36.01
CA LYS A 4 16.21 46.59 -36.00
C LYS A 4 16.43 45.72 -34.75
N GLU A 5 16.25 44.39 -34.78
CA GLU A 5 16.80 43.28 -35.63
C GLU A 5 18.14 42.70 -35.17
N ALA A 6 18.31 41.42 -35.50
CA ALA A 6 19.48 40.52 -35.49
C ALA A 6 19.70 39.72 -34.19
N THR A 7 19.56 38.38 -34.06
CA THR A 7 19.78 37.14 -34.86
C THR A 7 21.01 36.35 -34.39
N ASN A 8 20.86 35.01 -34.43
CA ASN A 8 21.88 33.94 -34.47
C ASN A 8 22.62 33.65 -33.15
N GLY A 9 22.97 32.42 -32.79
CA GLY A 9 22.83 31.04 -33.29
C GLY A 9 23.23 30.15 -32.08
N VAL A 10 23.39 28.84 -32.08
CA VAL A 10 23.79 27.83 -33.05
C VAL A 10 23.43 26.48 -32.38
N ALA A 11 23.10 25.49 -33.21
CA ALA A 11 22.85 24.10 -32.85
C ALA A 11 24.05 23.43 -32.16
N ASN A 12 23.80 22.36 -31.39
CA ASN A 12 24.79 21.31 -31.23
C ASN A 12 24.13 19.93 -31.18
N GLU A 13 24.71 19.05 -31.98
CA GLU A 13 24.52 17.61 -32.18
C GLU A 13 24.58 16.85 -30.84
N ALA A 14 23.64 15.95 -30.54
CA ALA A 14 23.60 14.53 -30.92
C ALA A 14 24.84 13.73 -30.46
N GLU A 15 24.68 12.88 -29.44
CA GLU A 15 25.23 11.52 -29.40
C GLU A 15 24.67 10.70 -28.23
N SER A 16 23.99 9.60 -28.56
CA SER A 16 23.70 8.48 -27.67
C SER A 16 24.89 7.52 -27.64
N PRO A 17 25.23 6.90 -26.50
CA PRO A 17 25.99 5.67 -26.50
C PRO A 17 25.07 4.45 -26.35
N GLU A 18 25.16 3.57 -27.35
CA GLU A 18 24.79 2.15 -27.29
C GLU A 18 25.55 1.44 -26.15
N ILE A 19 24.86 0.60 -25.39
CA ILE A 19 25.51 -0.43 -24.57
C ILE A 19 24.99 -1.78 -25.02
N LYS A 20 25.95 -2.63 -25.38
CA LYS A 20 25.81 -3.95 -25.99
C LYS A 20 25.33 -4.99 -24.98
N GLU A 21 24.46 -5.87 -25.46
CA GLU A 21 24.15 -7.16 -24.85
C GLU A 21 25.39 -8.06 -24.85
N GLU A 22 25.70 -8.67 -23.71
CA GLU A 22 26.50 -9.90 -23.66
C GLU A 22 25.85 -10.87 -22.67
N ASN A 23 25.68 -12.10 -23.16
CA ASN A 23 24.87 -13.18 -22.65
C ASN A 23 25.77 -14.15 -21.87
N MET A 24 25.45 -14.53 -20.64
CA MET A 24 26.07 -15.72 -20.04
C MET A 24 25.20 -16.40 -18.98
N THR A 25 24.77 -17.60 -19.35
CA THR A 25 24.09 -18.62 -18.56
C THR A 25 24.92 -19.12 -17.38
N THR A 26 24.32 -19.20 -16.19
CA THR A 26 24.69 -20.20 -15.18
C THR A 26 23.43 -20.86 -14.60
N LYS A 27 23.32 -22.17 -14.82
CA LYS A 27 22.47 -23.09 -14.04
C LYS A 27 23.04 -23.18 -12.63
N GLY A 28 22.18 -23.04 -11.63
CA GLY A 28 22.54 -23.20 -10.22
C GLY A 28 21.29 -23.31 -9.37
N GLU A 29 20.92 -24.56 -9.12
CA GLU A 29 19.94 -25.09 -8.17
C GLU A 29 19.88 -24.35 -6.84
N ALA A 30 18.70 -23.82 -6.49
CA ALA A 30 18.25 -23.61 -5.12
C ALA A 30 16.73 -23.47 -5.14
N VAL A 31 16.03 -24.50 -4.66
CA VAL A 31 14.60 -24.44 -4.33
C VAL A 31 14.45 -23.37 -3.25
N ALA A 32 13.97 -22.20 -3.65
CA ALA A 32 13.60 -21.16 -2.71
C ALA A 32 12.25 -21.54 -2.09
N GLU A 33 12.23 -21.68 -0.77
CA GLU A 33 11.03 -21.48 0.04
C GLU A 33 10.30 -20.21 -0.44
N PRO A 34 8.96 -20.14 -0.41
CA PRO A 34 8.28 -18.88 -0.67
C PRO A 34 8.69 -17.92 0.44
N LYS A 35 9.67 -17.07 0.12
CA LYS A 35 10.03 -15.91 0.91
C LYS A 35 8.76 -15.08 1.00
N SER A 36 8.14 -15.12 2.16
CA SER A 36 7.24 -14.06 2.64
C SER A 36 7.87 -12.74 2.25
N LEU A 37 7.21 -12.04 1.32
CA LEU A 37 7.55 -10.69 0.91
C LEU A 37 7.21 -9.76 2.07
N THR A 38 8.05 -9.74 3.11
CA THR A 38 8.12 -8.60 4.01
C THR A 38 8.90 -7.48 3.31
N THR A 39 8.35 -7.03 2.17
CA THR A 39 8.57 -5.66 1.75
C THR A 39 8.07 -4.81 2.90
N THR A 40 8.97 -4.09 3.57
CA THR A 40 8.68 -3.08 4.59
C THR A 40 7.81 -2.00 3.94
N SER A 41 6.54 -2.33 3.77
CA SER A 41 5.53 -1.43 3.29
C SER A 41 5.16 -0.62 4.52
N LEU A 42 5.44 0.68 4.45
CA LEU A 42 5.09 1.66 5.49
C LEU A 42 3.67 1.36 5.99
N PRO A 43 3.37 1.51 7.30
CA PRO A 43 2.07 1.17 7.88
C PRO A 43 0.88 1.79 7.10
N PHE A 44 1.12 2.92 6.43
CA PHE A 44 0.19 3.58 5.53
C PHE A 44 -0.41 2.70 4.43
N SER A 45 0.32 1.71 3.90
CA SER A 45 -0.21 0.84 2.85
C SER A 45 -1.14 -0.24 3.37
N SER A 46 -1.18 -0.47 4.69
CA SER A 46 -2.01 -1.52 5.27
C SER A 46 -3.50 -1.13 5.13
N PRO A 47 -4.31 -1.98 4.49
CA PRO A 47 -5.76 -1.76 4.35
C PRO A 47 -6.46 -1.67 5.71
N LEU A 48 -6.04 -2.49 6.68
CA LEU A 48 -6.53 -2.43 8.06
C LEU A 48 -6.16 -1.09 8.72
N PHE A 49 -4.93 -0.61 8.53
CA PHE A 49 -4.50 0.69 9.04
C PHE A 49 -5.38 1.82 8.48
N GLN A 50 -5.57 1.85 7.15
CA GLN A 50 -6.35 2.88 6.48
C GLN A 50 -7.80 2.89 6.97
N LEU A 51 -8.41 1.72 7.10
CA LEU A 51 -9.75 1.55 7.65
C LEU A 51 -9.84 2.09 9.09
N LEU A 52 -8.94 1.66 9.98
CA LEU A 52 -8.96 2.08 11.38
C LEU A 52 -8.78 3.59 11.52
N LEU A 53 -7.87 4.19 10.75
CA LEU A 53 -7.67 5.64 10.75
C LEU A 53 -8.95 6.37 10.30
N ALA A 54 -9.54 5.97 9.17
CA ALA A 54 -10.77 6.58 8.67
C ALA A 54 -11.94 6.43 9.66
N GLN A 55 -12.10 5.26 10.28
CA GLN A 55 -13.12 5.00 11.30
C GLN A 55 -12.90 5.87 12.54
N LYS A 56 -11.68 5.97 13.05
CA LYS A 56 -11.38 6.77 14.25
C LYS A 56 -11.61 8.25 14.01
N VAL A 57 -11.29 8.75 12.81
CA VAL A 57 -11.61 10.14 12.42
C VAL A 57 -13.13 10.33 12.28
N TYR A 58 -13.87 9.34 11.80
CA TYR A 58 -15.34 9.38 11.78
C TYR A 58 -15.95 9.44 13.18
N GLU A 59 -15.43 8.67 14.13
CA GLU A 59 -15.92 8.61 15.51
C GLU A 59 -15.57 9.87 16.32
N LEU A 60 -14.35 10.38 16.18
CA LEU A 60 -13.81 11.45 17.03
C LEU A 60 -13.80 12.83 16.36
N GLY A 61 -13.93 12.89 15.04
CA GLY A 61 -13.79 14.09 14.22
C GLY A 61 -12.35 14.36 13.79
N ASP A 62 -12.19 15.30 12.85
CA ASP A 62 -10.92 15.62 12.18
C ASP A 62 -10.18 16.84 12.76
N LYS A 63 -10.46 17.21 14.01
CA LYS A 63 -9.79 18.34 14.68
C LYS A 63 -8.38 17.94 15.10
N GLU A 64 -7.43 18.86 15.06
CA GLU A 64 -6.03 18.59 15.46
C GLU A 64 -5.92 17.97 16.87
N GLU A 65 -6.77 18.42 17.80
CA GLU A 65 -6.83 17.94 19.19
C GLU A 65 -7.21 16.45 19.31
N THR A 66 -7.98 15.92 18.35
CA THR A 66 -8.44 14.53 18.37
C THR A 66 -7.38 13.57 17.85
N PHE A 67 -6.47 14.04 17.00
CA PHE A 67 -5.42 13.20 16.41
C PHE A 67 -4.45 12.63 17.44
N ALA A 68 -4.18 13.31 18.55
CA ALA A 68 -3.39 12.73 19.63
C ALA A 68 -4.03 11.45 20.19
N ARG A 69 -5.37 11.46 20.34
CA ARG A 69 -6.14 10.29 20.79
C ARG A 69 -6.22 9.22 19.70
N ILE A 70 -6.51 9.61 18.46
CA ILE A 70 -6.59 8.69 17.31
C ILE A 70 -5.26 7.93 17.16
N THR A 71 -4.14 8.64 17.22
CA THR A 71 -2.81 8.04 17.15
C THR A 71 -2.53 7.08 18.30
N ASN A 72 -2.97 7.40 19.52
CA ASN A 72 -2.83 6.47 20.64
C ASN A 72 -3.66 5.20 20.44
N ASP A 73 -4.93 5.35 20.06
CA ASP A 73 -5.83 4.23 19.77
C ASP A 73 -5.27 3.31 18.66
N ILE A 74 -4.61 3.88 17.65
CA ILE A 74 -3.95 3.15 16.57
C ILE A 74 -2.71 2.41 17.07
N ASN A 75 -1.81 3.09 17.79
CA ASN A 75 -0.57 2.49 18.28
C ASN A 75 -0.81 1.37 19.30
N GLU A 76 -1.97 1.36 19.96
CA GLU A 76 -2.36 0.33 20.92
C GLU A 76 -3.32 -0.73 20.32
N HIS A 77 -3.63 -0.64 19.01
CA HIS A 77 -4.64 -1.50 18.42
C HIS A 77 -4.13 -2.94 18.23
N PRO A 78 -4.71 -3.95 18.91
CA PRO A 78 -4.12 -5.28 19.00
C PRO A 78 -4.01 -6.00 17.64
N LEU A 79 -5.03 -5.87 16.79
CA LEU A 79 -4.97 -6.48 15.44
C LEU A 79 -3.97 -5.78 14.53
N LEU A 80 -3.71 -4.49 14.78
CA LEU A 80 -2.76 -3.75 13.96
C LEU A 80 -1.33 -4.08 14.36
N LEU A 81 -1.08 -4.25 15.67
CA LEU A 81 0.23 -4.68 16.19
C LEU A 81 0.58 -6.11 15.76
N ASP A 82 -0.41 -6.98 15.61
CA ASP A 82 -0.21 -8.34 15.06
C ASP A 82 0.22 -8.32 13.58
N GLN A 83 -0.38 -7.43 12.78
CA GLN A 83 -0.08 -7.31 11.35
C GLN A 83 1.14 -6.42 11.03
N ILE A 84 1.42 -5.44 11.89
CA ILE A 84 2.45 -4.42 11.71
C ILE A 84 3.23 -4.24 13.03
N PRO A 85 4.05 -5.22 13.41
CA PRO A 85 4.79 -5.20 14.68
C PRO A 85 5.78 -4.03 14.77
N GLU A 86 6.16 -3.42 13.65
CA GLU A 86 7.02 -2.24 13.60
C GLU A 86 6.44 -1.07 14.41
N ILE A 87 5.11 -0.98 14.55
CA ILE A 87 4.45 0.07 15.33
C ILE A 87 4.83 0.01 16.81
N GLU A 88 5.08 -1.18 17.37
CA GLU A 88 5.53 -1.31 18.77
C GLU A 88 6.92 -0.69 18.96
N THR A 89 7.80 -0.86 17.97
CA THR A 89 9.19 -0.39 18.04
C THR A 89 9.35 1.05 17.55
N SER A 90 8.47 1.51 16.67
CA SER A 90 8.45 2.84 16.09
C SER A 90 7.00 3.33 16.01
N PRO A 91 6.46 3.84 17.14
CA PRO A 91 5.09 4.32 17.20
C PRO A 91 4.85 5.46 16.21
N ILE A 92 3.66 5.46 15.63
CA ILE A 92 3.24 6.49 14.69
C ILE A 92 3.09 7.79 15.47
N SER A 93 3.67 8.88 14.97
CA SER A 93 3.47 10.20 15.54
C SER A 93 2.12 10.79 15.12
N ARG A 94 1.62 11.75 15.91
CA ARG A 94 0.40 12.52 15.59
C ARG A 94 0.45 13.10 14.18
N ASP A 95 1.57 13.72 13.84
CA ASP A 95 1.73 14.42 12.57
C ASP A 95 1.74 13.44 11.39
N GLN A 96 2.41 12.30 11.53
CA GLN A 96 2.36 11.23 10.51
C GLN A 96 0.95 10.69 10.33
N CYS A 97 0.24 10.42 11.43
CA CYS A 97 -1.14 9.96 11.40
C CYS A 97 -2.06 10.95 10.67
N TYR A 98 -1.88 12.26 10.94
CA TYR A 98 -2.64 13.31 10.26
C TYR A 98 -2.29 13.41 8.77
N GLN A 99 -1.00 13.37 8.40
CA GLN A 99 -0.60 13.40 6.98
C GLN A 99 -1.19 12.21 6.21
N TRP A 100 -1.13 11.01 6.77
CA TRP A 100 -1.74 9.84 6.16
C TRP A 100 -3.25 9.94 6.01
N TYR A 101 -3.95 10.56 6.97
CA TYR A 101 -5.37 10.84 6.80
C TYR A 101 -5.63 11.80 5.62
N LEU A 102 -4.81 12.85 5.47
CA LEU A 102 -4.93 13.78 4.34
C LEU A 102 -4.65 13.09 3.00
N GLU A 103 -3.62 12.24 2.93
CA GLU A 103 -3.30 11.45 1.74
C GLU A 103 -4.48 10.52 1.36
N GLN A 104 -5.18 9.96 2.36
CA GLN A 104 -6.39 9.18 2.10
C GLN A 104 -7.52 10.02 1.51
N LEU A 105 -7.77 11.23 2.04
CA LEU A 105 -8.77 12.13 1.48
C LEU A 105 -8.44 12.47 0.02
N GLU A 106 -7.19 12.82 -0.26
CA GLU A 106 -6.72 13.13 -1.61
C GLU A 106 -6.90 11.93 -2.55
N SER A 107 -6.57 10.72 -2.10
CA SER A 107 -6.71 9.49 -2.90
C SER A 107 -8.16 9.19 -3.31
N GLU A 108 -9.14 9.63 -2.52
CA GLU A 108 -10.56 9.47 -2.81
C GLU A 108 -11.18 10.71 -3.50
N GLY A 109 -10.38 11.75 -3.76
CA GLY A 109 -10.87 13.02 -4.29
C GLY A 109 -11.81 13.76 -3.33
N LEU A 110 -11.66 13.53 -2.02
CA LEU A 110 -12.46 14.14 -0.97
C LEU A 110 -11.78 15.40 -0.42
N GLU A 111 -12.58 16.42 -0.13
CA GLU A 111 -12.09 17.68 0.43
C GLU A 111 -12.67 17.93 1.83
N GLN A 112 -11.80 18.34 2.77
CA GLN A 112 -12.23 18.73 4.11
C GLN A 112 -13.23 19.90 4.04
N GLY A 113 -14.26 19.87 4.88
CA GLY A 113 -15.26 20.92 4.95
C GLY A 113 -16.38 20.83 3.91
N LYS A 114 -16.29 19.94 2.92
CA LYS A 114 -17.26 19.82 1.82
C LYS A 114 -18.07 18.52 1.89
N GLY A 115 -19.38 18.64 2.12
CA GLY A 115 -20.29 17.49 2.13
C GLY A 115 -20.11 16.59 3.36
N GLN A 116 -20.26 15.28 3.19
CA GLN A 116 -20.06 14.29 4.25
C GLN A 116 -18.73 13.53 4.09
N TRP A 117 -17.64 14.26 3.82
CA TRP A 117 -16.34 13.72 3.44
C TRP A 117 -15.81 12.65 4.42
N ILE A 118 -15.93 12.87 5.73
CA ILE A 118 -15.45 11.91 6.74
C ILE A 118 -16.21 10.58 6.65
N MET A 119 -17.53 10.65 6.51
CA MET A 119 -18.38 9.47 6.37
C MET A 119 -18.11 8.74 5.05
N GLN A 120 -17.94 9.50 3.96
CA GLN A 120 -17.61 8.95 2.64
C GLN A 120 -16.26 8.25 2.63
N LEU A 121 -15.26 8.83 3.31
CA LEU A 121 -13.95 8.21 3.45
C LEU A 121 -14.07 6.90 4.24
N ALA A 122 -14.67 6.93 5.42
CA ALA A 122 -14.83 5.74 6.26
C ALA A 122 -15.57 4.62 5.53
N GLN A 123 -16.64 4.95 4.80
CA GLN A 123 -17.37 4.00 3.98
C GLN A 123 -16.50 3.43 2.84
N SER A 124 -15.81 4.28 2.08
CA SER A 124 -14.92 3.83 1.00
C SER A 124 -13.83 2.88 1.52
N LYS A 125 -13.22 3.18 2.67
CA LYS A 125 -12.21 2.30 3.27
C LYS A 125 -12.80 1.00 3.79
N TYR A 126 -14.02 1.01 4.33
CA TYR A 126 -14.72 -0.20 4.73
C TYR A 126 -15.01 -1.10 3.53
N ASP A 127 -15.61 -0.55 2.47
CA ASP A 127 -15.98 -1.30 1.27
C ASP A 127 -14.73 -1.94 0.63
N LYS A 128 -13.64 -1.19 0.47
CA LYS A 128 -12.36 -1.71 -0.07
C LYS A 128 -11.75 -2.81 0.81
N PHE A 129 -11.83 -2.67 2.12
CA PHE A 129 -11.31 -3.69 3.04
C PHE A 129 -12.14 -4.97 2.98
N VAL A 130 -13.47 -4.86 2.86
CA VAL A 130 -14.35 -6.01 2.67
C VAL A 130 -14.08 -6.72 1.34
N GLU A 131 -13.97 -5.97 0.24
CA GLU A 131 -13.62 -6.52 -1.08
C GLU A 131 -12.30 -7.30 -1.04
N GLN A 132 -11.30 -6.80 -0.33
CA GLN A 132 -10.04 -7.50 -0.16
C GLN A 132 -10.20 -8.79 0.65
N LEU A 133 -10.91 -8.75 1.78
CA LEU A 133 -11.15 -9.94 2.60
C LEU A 133 -11.91 -11.02 1.82
N GLU A 134 -12.90 -10.62 1.02
CA GLU A 134 -13.62 -11.54 0.14
C GLU A 134 -12.66 -12.20 -0.86
N SER A 135 -11.78 -11.41 -1.51
CA SER A 135 -10.78 -11.94 -2.43
C SER A 135 -9.78 -12.88 -1.75
N GLU A 136 -9.37 -12.60 -0.51
CA GLU A 136 -8.45 -13.46 0.26
C GLU A 136 -9.12 -14.79 0.59
N ILE A 137 -10.38 -14.78 1.03
CA ILE A 137 -11.15 -16.00 1.34
C ILE A 137 -11.35 -16.84 0.08
N GLU A 138 -11.66 -16.21 -1.06
CA GLU A 138 -11.80 -16.92 -2.33
C GLU A 138 -10.50 -17.61 -2.74
N GLN A 139 -9.36 -16.90 -2.61
CA GLN A 139 -8.06 -17.45 -2.95
C GLN A 139 -7.67 -18.61 -2.02
N ASP A 140 -7.92 -18.48 -0.71
CA ASP A 140 -7.70 -19.55 0.25
C ASP A 140 -8.50 -20.81 -0.10
N GLY A 141 -9.73 -20.64 -0.58
CA GLY A 141 -10.57 -21.74 -1.07
C GLY A 141 -9.96 -22.46 -2.27
N VAL A 142 -9.43 -21.70 -3.25
CA VAL A 142 -8.74 -22.25 -4.42
C VAL A 142 -7.47 -23.01 -4.01
N ASP A 143 -6.66 -22.42 -3.13
CA ASP A 143 -5.41 -23.01 -2.65
C ASP A 143 -5.65 -24.29 -1.86
N PHE A 144 -6.73 -24.32 -1.05
CA PHE A 144 -7.14 -25.52 -0.32
C PHE A 144 -7.50 -26.65 -1.28
N ILE A 145 -8.32 -26.37 -2.29
CA ILE A 145 -8.73 -27.38 -3.30
C ILE A 145 -7.50 -27.92 -4.04
N ALA A 146 -6.58 -27.04 -4.44
CA ALA A 146 -5.35 -27.43 -5.12
C ALA A 146 -4.51 -28.38 -4.26
N LYS A 147 -4.25 -28.03 -2.99
CA LYS A 147 -3.48 -28.86 -2.06
C LYS A 147 -4.12 -30.22 -1.79
N VAL A 148 -5.45 -30.28 -1.64
CA VAL A 148 -6.16 -31.55 -1.46
C VAL A 148 -6.00 -32.43 -2.70
N GLY A 149 -6.10 -31.86 -3.90
CA GLY A 149 -5.88 -32.58 -5.16
C GLY A 149 -4.46 -33.18 -5.26
N GLU A 150 -3.44 -32.41 -4.88
CA GLU A 150 -2.04 -32.88 -4.84
C GLU A 150 -1.86 -34.07 -3.89
N ILE A 151 -2.45 -34.01 -2.68
CA ILE A 151 -2.39 -35.09 -1.69
C ILE A 151 -3.06 -36.36 -2.21
N GLU A 152 -4.21 -36.23 -2.89
CA GLU A 152 -4.90 -37.39 -3.48
C GLU A 152 -4.12 -38.02 -4.63
N GLU A 153 -3.43 -37.21 -5.44
CA GLU A 153 -2.59 -37.70 -6.53
C GLU A 153 -1.37 -38.47 -6.00
N MET A 154 -0.68 -37.92 -5.01
CA MET A 154 0.42 -38.60 -4.33
C MET A 154 -0.01 -39.95 -3.75
N SER A 155 -1.16 -40.00 -3.09
CA SER A 155 -1.70 -41.23 -2.49
C SER A 155 -2.00 -42.32 -3.53
N LYS A 156 -2.35 -41.94 -4.76
CA LYS A 156 -2.59 -42.87 -5.88
C LYS A 156 -1.30 -43.39 -6.52
N GLN A 157 -0.20 -42.65 -6.42
CA GLN A 157 1.11 -43.07 -6.96
C GLN A 157 1.85 -44.05 -6.03
N GLU A 158 1.51 -44.06 -4.74
CA GLU A 158 2.08 -44.98 -3.75
C GLU A 158 1.31 -46.31 -3.60
N SER A 159 0.17 -46.47 -4.30
CA SER A 159 -0.66 -47.69 -4.32
C SER A 159 -0.46 -48.52 -5.59
#